data_AF-A0A1I0CDI3-F1
#
_entry.id   AF-A0A1I0CDI3-F1
#
_cell.length_a   1.000
_cell.length_b   1.000
_cell.length_c   1.000
_cell.angle_alpha   90.00
_cell.angle_beta   90.00
_cell.angle_gamma   90.00
#
_symmetry.space_group_name_H-M   'P 1'
#
loop_
_entity.id
_entity.type
_entity.pdbx_description
1 polymer ?
#
loop_
_entity_poly.entity_id
_entity_poly.type
_entity_poly.pdbx_seq_one_letter_code
_entity_poly.pdbx_strand_id
1 'polypeptide(L)'
;MNKKNELTVSALSNELTLLKARSLIDITAKLISSSSTIAKGISSELSINNERQLLLDFLYSNKDRFNLGHFCGSLSENPNVWWSLKLLEKFENEWSWMRLANNSSLPWSLVLLEKFEEKWNWYTMRSISSNSKLPWTIELIEKYIDKWDWSSLSNNGSLAWSIELIERYIDKWDWSSLSKNDSLPWSIELIEKYIDKWNWSNLSSNHSLPLSIELLERFEDKWNWDAGGVGLNESRPWSIELFEKYENKWDWCCLSFNTSLPWSIELLEKYEDKWDWDTLRINTSLPWSIELLEKYENKWFWQDDDHMFCLSINESLPWSIELLERFE
;
A
#
# COMPACT_ATOMS: atom_id res chain seq x y z
N MET A 1 4.64 4.04 65.36
CA MET A 1 3.83 3.76 64.15
C MET A 1 4.69 4.07 62.93
N ASN A 2 5.04 3.18 62.00
CA ASN A 2 4.82 1.74 61.96
C ASN A 2 5.73 1.09 60.86
N LYS A 3 7.04 0.89 61.13
CA LYS A 3 7.96 0.10 60.26
C LYS A 3 7.44 -1.33 60.00
N LYS A 4 6.64 -1.86 60.92
CA LYS A 4 5.95 -3.15 60.80
C LYS A 4 4.80 -3.12 59.78
N ASN A 5 4.18 -1.95 59.52
CA ASN A 5 3.17 -1.78 58.47
C ASN A 5 3.81 -1.61 57.08
N GLU A 6 4.97 -0.97 56.95
CA GLU A 6 5.63 -0.84 55.63
C GLU A 6 6.14 -2.20 55.12
N LEU A 7 6.69 -3.04 56.00
CA LEU A 7 7.12 -4.40 55.66
C LEU A 7 5.93 -5.32 55.32
N THR A 8 4.80 -5.16 56.00
CA THR A 8 3.58 -5.94 55.68
C THR A 8 2.88 -5.44 54.44
N VAL A 9 2.84 -4.12 54.17
CA VAL A 9 2.30 -3.56 52.92
C VAL A 9 3.16 -3.92 51.71
N SER A 10 4.49 -3.92 51.85
CA SER A 10 5.42 -4.39 50.81
C SER A 10 5.28 -5.90 50.55
N ALA A 11 5.16 -6.70 51.60
CA ALA A 11 4.92 -8.15 51.48
C ALA A 11 3.55 -8.46 50.86
N LEU A 12 2.47 -7.78 51.28
CA LEU A 12 1.13 -7.89 50.72
C LEU A 12 1.07 -7.40 49.27
N SER A 13 1.81 -6.35 48.91
CA SER A 13 1.94 -5.88 47.53
C SER A 13 2.66 -6.90 46.66
N ASN A 14 3.72 -7.54 47.15
CA ASN A 14 4.42 -8.59 46.44
C ASN A 14 3.57 -9.86 46.30
N GLU A 15 2.81 -10.22 47.32
CA GLU A 15 1.93 -11.39 47.33
C GLU A 15 0.71 -11.19 46.41
N LEU A 16 0.15 -9.97 46.37
CA LEU A 16 -0.91 -9.59 45.43
C LEU A 16 -0.39 -9.56 43.99
N THR A 17 0.84 -9.09 43.78
CA THR A 17 1.52 -9.14 42.46
C THR A 17 1.78 -10.58 42.03
N LEU A 18 2.17 -11.47 42.95
CA LEU A 18 2.35 -12.91 42.71
C LEU A 18 1.03 -13.62 42.42
N LEU A 19 -0.06 -13.25 43.08
CA LEU A 19 -1.41 -13.76 42.83
C LEU A 19 -1.94 -13.31 41.46
N LYS A 20 -1.70 -12.05 41.07
CA LYS A 20 -2.03 -11.55 39.73
C LYS A 20 -1.19 -12.22 38.65
N ALA A 21 0.12 -12.42 38.89
CA ALA A 21 0.99 -13.17 38.00
C ALA A 21 0.53 -14.63 37.88
N ARG A 22 0.09 -15.27 38.96
CA ARG A 22 -0.47 -16.64 38.94
C ARG A 22 -1.82 -16.71 38.21
N SER A 23 -2.69 -15.72 38.33
CA SER A 23 -3.94 -15.70 37.56
C SER A 23 -3.67 -15.43 36.08
N LEU A 24 -2.68 -14.60 35.74
CA LEU A 24 -2.19 -14.44 34.38
C LEU A 24 -1.59 -15.73 33.83
N ILE A 25 -0.91 -16.53 34.68
CA ILE A 25 -0.39 -17.88 34.34
C ILE A 25 -1.53 -18.88 34.08
N ASP A 26 -2.60 -18.87 34.89
CA ASP A 26 -3.76 -19.75 34.67
C ASP A 26 -4.60 -19.34 33.46
N ILE A 27 -4.72 -18.03 33.20
CA ILE A 27 -5.38 -17.48 32.01
C ILE A 27 -4.55 -17.79 30.77
N THR A 28 -3.23 -17.64 30.82
CA THR A 28 -2.35 -18.05 29.72
C THR A 28 -2.38 -19.56 29.52
N ALA A 29 -2.36 -20.40 30.57
CA ALA A 29 -2.49 -21.85 30.44
C ALA A 29 -3.79 -22.30 29.75
N LYS A 30 -4.92 -21.62 30.02
CA LYS A 30 -6.20 -21.87 29.35
C LYS A 30 -6.22 -21.36 27.90
N LEU A 31 -5.65 -20.18 27.65
CA LEU A 31 -5.55 -19.58 26.31
C LEU A 31 -4.56 -20.32 25.38
N ILE A 32 -3.52 -20.94 25.95
CA ILE A 32 -2.48 -21.73 25.25
C ILE A 32 -3.04 -22.93 24.47
N SER A 33 -4.29 -23.34 24.73
CA SER A 33 -4.97 -24.37 23.94
C SER A 33 -5.52 -23.89 22.58
N SER A 34 -5.50 -22.58 22.28
CA SER A 34 -6.06 -22.00 21.04
C SER A 34 -5.11 -20.96 20.42
N SER A 35 -4.35 -21.35 19.39
CA SER A 35 -3.07 -20.71 19.00
C SER A 35 -3.12 -19.46 18.10
N SER A 36 -4.27 -18.85 17.79
CA SER A 36 -4.33 -17.69 16.87
C SER A 36 -4.74 -16.36 17.52
N THR A 37 -5.52 -16.39 18.60
CA THR A 37 -6.09 -15.18 19.24
C THR A 37 -5.13 -14.51 20.23
N ILE A 38 -4.06 -15.21 20.63
CA ILE A 38 -3.20 -14.89 21.78
C ILE A 38 -2.29 -13.67 21.52
N ALA A 39 -1.78 -13.47 20.30
CA ALA A 39 -0.86 -12.37 20.02
C ALA A 39 -1.53 -10.99 20.15
N LYS A 40 -2.84 -10.90 19.88
CA LYS A 40 -3.63 -9.67 20.00
C LYS A 40 -3.98 -9.36 21.46
N GLY A 41 -4.34 -10.37 22.25
CA GLY A 41 -4.75 -10.20 23.65
C GLY A 41 -3.59 -9.81 24.59
N ILE A 42 -2.42 -10.44 24.44
CA ILE A 42 -1.23 -10.09 25.24
C ILE A 42 -0.79 -8.64 24.98
N SER A 43 -1.06 -8.14 23.77
CA SER A 43 -0.65 -6.81 23.35
C SER A 43 -1.52 -5.67 23.90
N SER A 44 -2.79 -5.93 24.21
CA SER A 44 -3.74 -4.90 24.66
C SER A 44 -3.71 -4.64 26.16
N GLU A 45 -3.21 -5.58 26.97
CA GLU A 45 -3.25 -5.47 28.44
C GLU A 45 -1.96 -4.90 29.08
N LEU A 46 -0.87 -4.73 28.33
CA LEU A 46 0.44 -4.33 28.89
C LEU A 46 0.70 -2.81 28.84
N SER A 47 -0.20 -2.04 29.43
CA SER A 47 0.07 -0.64 29.79
C SER A 47 0.65 -0.56 31.21
N ILE A 48 1.96 -0.29 31.31
CA ILE A 48 2.76 0.26 32.43
C ILE A 48 4.13 -0.45 32.49
N ASN A 49 5.22 0.33 32.60
CA ASN A 49 6.61 -0.10 32.39
C ASN A 49 7.12 -1.29 33.24
N ASN A 50 6.57 -1.55 34.43
CA ASN A 50 7.06 -2.64 35.29
C ASN A 50 6.51 -4.04 34.94
N GLU A 51 5.36 -4.13 34.27
CA GLU A 51 4.76 -5.42 33.88
C GLU A 51 5.33 -5.94 32.54
N ARG A 52 6.01 -5.08 31.79
CA ARG A 52 6.57 -5.37 30.46
C ARG A 52 7.85 -6.20 30.51
N GLN A 53 8.74 -5.92 31.48
CA GLN A 53 9.94 -6.72 31.73
C GLN A 53 9.57 -8.10 32.28
N LEU A 54 8.51 -8.17 33.10
CA LEU A 54 7.95 -9.43 33.61
C LEU A 54 7.37 -10.31 32.51
N LEU A 55 6.68 -9.75 31.51
CA LEU A 55 6.25 -10.52 30.34
C LEU A 55 7.46 -11.10 29.61
N LEU A 56 8.47 -10.30 29.31
CA LEU A 56 9.66 -10.76 28.58
C LEU A 56 10.47 -11.81 29.35
N ASP A 57 10.60 -11.66 30.66
CA ASP A 57 11.27 -12.63 31.53
C ASP A 57 10.43 -13.91 31.70
N PHE A 58 9.09 -13.80 31.73
CA PHE A 58 8.18 -14.95 31.69
C PHE A 58 8.28 -15.72 30.38
N LEU A 59 8.29 -15.02 29.24
CA LEU A 59 8.43 -15.61 27.91
C LEU A 59 9.76 -16.34 27.78
N TYR A 60 10.86 -15.73 28.24
CA TYR A 60 12.17 -16.38 28.27
C TYR A 60 12.23 -17.58 29.23
N SER A 61 11.57 -17.50 30.38
CA SER A 61 11.54 -18.59 31.37
C SER A 61 10.72 -19.80 30.90
N ASN A 62 9.84 -19.61 29.92
CA ASN A 62 8.98 -20.65 29.38
C ASN A 62 9.31 -20.96 27.91
N LYS A 63 10.49 -20.53 27.46
CA LYS A 63 10.93 -20.64 26.07
C LYS A 63 10.89 -22.08 25.53
N ASP A 64 11.14 -23.08 26.37
CA ASP A 64 11.10 -24.50 25.98
C ASP A 64 9.67 -25.08 25.94
N ARG A 65 8.69 -24.37 26.53
CA ARG A 65 7.25 -24.74 26.52
C ARG A 65 6.50 -24.08 25.37
N PHE A 66 6.99 -22.95 24.89
CA PHE A 66 6.47 -22.24 23.73
C PHE A 66 7.31 -22.60 22.50
N ASN A 67 6.70 -22.81 21.34
CA ASN A 67 7.50 -22.81 20.11
C ASN A 67 7.97 -21.37 19.85
N LEU A 68 9.14 -21.01 20.40
CA LEU A 68 9.73 -19.67 20.34
C LEU A 68 9.82 -19.16 18.91
N GLY A 69 10.16 -20.01 17.94
CA GLY A 69 10.29 -19.59 16.55
C GLY A 69 8.98 -19.02 16.00
N HIS A 70 7.85 -19.66 16.29
CA HIS A 70 6.54 -19.14 15.89
C HIS A 70 6.14 -17.90 16.71
N PHE A 71 6.45 -17.90 18.00
CA PHE A 71 6.07 -16.83 18.92
C PHE A 71 6.86 -15.53 18.71
N CYS A 72 8.19 -15.60 18.65
CA CYS A 72 9.07 -14.48 18.32
C CYS A 72 8.85 -14.03 16.87
N GLY A 73 8.46 -14.92 15.97
CA GLY A 73 7.93 -14.56 14.66
C GLY A 73 6.77 -13.57 14.74
N SER A 74 5.73 -13.88 15.53
CA SER A 74 4.57 -13.00 15.71
C SER A 74 4.90 -11.70 16.44
N LEU A 75 5.82 -11.73 17.42
CA LEU A 75 6.25 -10.51 18.09
C LEU A 75 7.09 -9.60 17.20
N SER A 76 7.88 -10.15 16.28
CA SER A 76 8.76 -9.39 15.39
C SER A 76 8.02 -8.40 14.48
N GLU A 77 6.74 -8.63 14.21
CA GLU A 77 5.87 -7.72 13.45
C GLU A 77 4.90 -6.93 14.33
N ASN A 78 4.93 -7.13 15.64
CA ASN A 78 3.98 -6.50 16.57
C ASN A 78 4.38 -5.03 16.82
N PRO A 79 3.51 -4.06 16.50
CA PRO A 79 3.83 -2.65 16.66
C PRO A 79 3.82 -2.16 18.12
N ASN A 80 3.25 -2.94 19.04
CA ASN A 80 3.10 -2.57 20.46
C ASN A 80 4.25 -3.05 21.35
N VAL A 81 5.22 -3.78 20.78
CA VAL A 81 6.45 -4.13 21.48
C VAL A 81 7.28 -2.85 21.67
N TRP A 82 7.74 -2.62 22.90
CA TRP A 82 8.72 -1.56 23.15
C TRP A 82 10.09 -2.03 22.69
N TRP A 83 10.42 -1.72 21.44
CA TRP A 83 11.69 -2.09 20.86
C TRP A 83 12.85 -1.27 21.43
N SER A 84 13.95 -1.96 21.73
CA SER A 84 15.22 -1.35 22.13
C SER A 84 16.38 -2.23 21.68
N LEU A 85 17.57 -1.65 21.53
CA LEU A 85 18.78 -2.41 21.19
C LEU A 85 19.02 -3.55 22.19
N LYS A 86 18.89 -3.27 23.50
CA LYS A 86 19.03 -4.29 24.55
C LYS A 86 18.07 -5.47 24.39
N LEU A 87 16.84 -5.21 23.96
CA LEU A 87 15.84 -6.25 23.72
C LEU A 87 16.20 -7.09 22.49
N LEU A 88 16.60 -6.43 21.41
CA LEU A 88 17.01 -7.10 20.18
C LEU A 88 18.23 -7.99 20.41
N GLU A 89 19.22 -7.48 21.16
CA GLU A 89 20.42 -8.21 21.56
C GLU A 89 20.10 -9.44 22.43
N LYS A 90 19.22 -9.28 23.44
CA LYS A 90 18.90 -10.36 24.39
C LYS A 90 18.32 -11.60 23.71
N PHE A 91 17.59 -11.41 22.60
CA PHE A 91 16.89 -12.49 21.88
C PHE A 91 17.28 -12.54 20.40
N GLU A 92 18.51 -12.13 20.08
CA GLU A 92 19.00 -11.94 18.70
C GLU A 92 18.73 -13.15 17.79
N ASN A 93 18.90 -14.37 18.30
CA ASN A 93 18.74 -15.59 17.52
C ASN A 93 17.29 -16.11 17.46
N GLU A 94 16.38 -15.54 18.25
CA GLU A 94 14.98 -15.95 18.30
C GLU A 94 14.11 -15.07 17.39
N TRP A 95 14.54 -13.85 17.11
CA TRP A 95 13.77 -12.92 16.29
C TRP A 95 13.68 -13.35 14.83
N SER A 96 12.52 -13.08 14.22
CA SER A 96 12.37 -13.17 12.79
C SER A 96 12.87 -11.87 12.16
N TRP A 97 14.15 -11.84 11.79
CA TRP A 97 14.78 -10.65 11.17
C TRP A 97 14.12 -10.23 9.86
N MET A 98 13.57 -11.18 9.11
CA MET A 98 12.75 -10.89 7.93
C MET A 98 11.49 -10.08 8.28
N ARG A 99 10.86 -10.33 9.43
CA ARG A 99 9.69 -9.57 9.90
C ARG A 99 10.10 -8.25 10.54
N LEU A 100 11.18 -8.25 11.32
CA LEU A 100 11.76 -7.03 11.89
C LEU A 100 12.16 -6.03 10.79
N ALA A 101 12.70 -6.51 9.66
CA ALA A 101 13.16 -5.66 8.56
C ALA A 101 12.11 -4.67 8.02
N ASN A 102 10.82 -4.95 8.20
CA ASN A 102 9.70 -4.08 7.80
C ASN A 102 8.88 -3.56 9.00
N ASN A 103 9.33 -3.78 10.23
CA ASN A 103 8.61 -3.31 11.41
C ASN A 103 8.81 -1.80 11.59
N SER A 104 7.75 -1.02 11.36
CA SER A 104 7.76 0.43 11.49
C SER A 104 7.93 0.96 12.92
N SER A 105 7.74 0.10 13.93
CA SER A 105 7.83 0.46 15.36
C SER A 105 9.24 0.27 15.94
N LEU A 106 10.20 -0.25 15.17
CA LEU A 106 11.58 -0.31 15.60
C LEU A 106 12.18 1.10 15.72
N PRO A 107 13.11 1.34 16.67
CA PRO A 107 13.85 2.58 16.77
C PRO A 107 14.95 2.62 15.69
N TRP A 108 14.51 2.71 14.43
CA TRP A 108 15.40 2.73 13.27
C TRP A 108 16.43 3.83 13.40
N SER A 109 17.69 3.43 13.31
CA SER A 109 18.86 4.29 13.41
C SER A 109 20.02 3.61 12.70
N LEU A 110 21.02 4.37 12.28
CA LEU A 110 22.23 3.82 11.69
C LEU A 110 22.91 2.83 12.66
N VAL A 111 22.93 3.14 13.96
CA VAL A 111 23.47 2.26 15.01
C VAL A 111 22.74 0.91 15.06
N LEU A 112 21.40 0.92 14.96
CA LEU A 112 20.62 -0.33 14.92
C LEU A 112 20.94 -1.15 13.68
N LEU A 113 21.01 -0.48 12.52
CA LEU A 113 21.28 -1.14 11.25
C LEU A 113 22.66 -1.79 11.25
N GLU A 114 23.69 -1.03 11.63
CA GLU A 114 25.09 -1.49 11.71
C GLU A 114 25.26 -2.65 12.69
N LYS A 115 24.62 -2.56 13.86
CA LYS A 115 24.78 -3.59 14.89
C LYS A 115 24.31 -4.97 14.45
N PHE A 116 23.29 -5.02 13.60
CA PHE A 116 22.67 -6.27 13.13
C PHE A 116 22.77 -6.44 11.62
N GLU A 117 23.79 -5.84 11.01
CA GLU A 117 23.98 -5.77 9.56
C GLU A 117 23.81 -7.14 8.87
N GLU A 118 24.44 -8.18 9.41
CA GLU A 118 24.43 -9.55 8.87
C GLU A 118 23.14 -10.32 9.13
N LYS A 119 22.25 -9.79 9.98
CA LYS A 119 20.96 -10.41 10.28
C LYS A 119 19.84 -9.89 9.40
N TRP A 120 19.96 -8.67 8.89
CA TRP A 120 18.92 -8.07 8.08
C TRP A 120 18.69 -8.85 6.79
N ASN A 121 17.42 -8.90 6.40
CA ASN A 121 17.03 -9.45 5.11
C ASN A 121 17.25 -8.39 4.03
N TRP A 122 18.27 -8.58 3.19
CA TRP A 122 18.64 -7.60 2.17
C TRP A 122 17.99 -7.83 0.79
N TYR A 123 17.54 -9.05 0.46
CA TYR A 123 17.26 -9.42 -0.93
C TYR A 123 15.91 -10.10 -1.22
N THR A 124 15.13 -10.52 -0.21
CA THR A 124 13.89 -11.28 -0.45
C THR A 124 12.63 -10.40 -0.38
N MET A 125 11.42 -10.96 -0.59
CA MET A 125 10.09 -10.28 -0.59
C MET A 125 9.73 -9.44 0.65
N ARG A 126 10.63 -9.29 1.63
CA ARG A 126 10.54 -8.41 2.79
C ARG A 126 11.89 -7.75 3.09
N SER A 127 12.57 -7.31 2.05
CA SER A 127 13.88 -6.68 2.14
C SER A 127 13.80 -5.42 2.99
N ILE A 128 14.86 -5.13 3.73
CA ILE A 128 15.01 -3.86 4.43
C ILE A 128 15.09 -2.66 3.46
N SER A 129 15.35 -2.90 2.18
CA SER A 129 15.30 -1.92 1.09
C SER A 129 13.91 -1.30 0.91
N SER A 130 12.83 -2.02 1.23
CA SER A 130 11.45 -1.51 1.15
C SER A 130 10.99 -0.79 2.42
N ASN A 131 11.84 -0.65 3.43
CA ASN A 131 11.43 -0.12 4.72
C ASN A 131 11.15 1.40 4.64
N SER A 132 9.97 1.81 5.09
CA SER A 132 9.53 3.22 5.04
C SER A 132 9.99 4.09 6.22
N LYS A 133 10.61 3.49 7.23
CA LYS A 133 11.02 4.12 8.50
C LYS A 133 12.52 4.12 8.72
N LEU A 134 13.32 3.55 7.81
CA LEU A 134 14.76 3.74 7.85
C LEU A 134 15.11 5.23 7.71
N PRO A 135 16.19 5.69 8.38
CA PRO A 135 16.69 7.04 8.22
C PRO A 135 17.41 7.16 6.87
N TRP A 136 16.65 7.16 5.78
CA TRP A 136 17.19 7.21 4.43
C TRP A 136 18.01 8.48 4.21
N THR A 137 19.29 8.29 3.91
CA THR A 137 20.19 9.33 3.44
C THR A 137 21.03 8.78 2.30
N ILE A 138 21.64 9.67 1.53
CA ILE A 138 22.57 9.28 0.47
C ILE A 138 23.75 8.50 1.06
N GLU A 139 24.26 8.91 2.22
CA GLU A 139 25.36 8.21 2.92
C GLU A 139 24.96 6.79 3.33
N LEU A 140 23.71 6.59 3.76
CA LEU A 140 23.19 5.26 4.08
C LEU A 140 23.10 4.38 2.83
N ILE A 141 22.62 4.93 1.71
CA ILE A 141 22.55 4.21 0.44
C ILE A 141 23.96 3.81 0.00
N GLU A 142 24.90 4.75 0.01
CA GLU A 142 26.30 4.55 -0.38
C GLU A 142 27.00 3.49 0.48
N LYS A 143 26.78 3.53 1.80
CA LYS A 143 27.42 2.59 2.73
C LYS A 143 27.09 1.13 2.42
N TYR A 144 25.88 0.86 1.95
CA TYR A 144 25.37 -0.48 1.67
C TYR A 144 25.02 -0.70 0.20
N ILE A 145 25.71 0.01 -0.69
CA ILE A 145 25.40 0.10 -2.12
C ILE A 145 25.28 -1.25 -2.85
N ASP A 146 26.03 -2.26 -2.39
CA ASP A 146 26.03 -3.61 -2.95
C ASP A 146 25.15 -4.59 -2.19
N LYS A 147 24.60 -4.18 -1.03
CA LYS A 147 23.66 -4.98 -0.25
C LYS A 147 22.20 -4.64 -0.55
N TRP A 148 21.90 -3.41 -0.97
CA TRP A 148 20.53 -3.03 -1.28
C TRP A 148 19.93 -3.85 -2.44
N ASP A 149 18.67 -4.22 -2.29
CA ASP A 149 17.84 -4.64 -3.40
C ASP A 149 17.34 -3.38 -4.12
N TRP A 150 17.96 -3.11 -5.26
CA TRP A 150 17.67 -1.92 -6.06
C TRP A 150 16.29 -1.92 -6.70
N SER A 151 15.66 -3.07 -6.92
CA SER A 151 14.27 -3.12 -7.38
C SER A 151 13.34 -2.63 -6.26
N SER A 152 13.55 -3.14 -5.05
CA SER A 152 12.83 -2.68 -3.85
C SER A 152 13.08 -1.19 -3.54
N LEU A 153 14.33 -0.70 -3.64
CA LEU A 153 14.62 0.74 -3.46
C LEU A 153 13.95 1.59 -4.54
N SER A 154 13.94 1.14 -5.80
CA SER A 154 13.33 1.87 -6.92
C SER A 154 11.83 2.09 -6.73
N ASN A 155 11.16 1.20 -6.00
CA ASN A 155 9.74 1.32 -5.65
C ASN A 155 9.50 1.99 -4.27
N ASN A 156 10.56 2.37 -3.56
CA ASN A 156 10.44 2.87 -2.19
C ASN A 156 10.08 4.37 -2.18
N GLY A 157 8.81 4.67 -1.90
CA GLY A 157 8.31 6.04 -1.79
C GLY A 157 8.81 6.83 -0.57
N SER A 158 9.58 6.21 0.33
CA SER A 158 10.14 6.87 1.53
C SER A 158 11.56 7.39 1.33
N LEU A 159 12.18 7.14 0.16
CA LEU A 159 13.44 7.80 -0.18
C LEU A 159 13.20 9.29 -0.40
N ALA A 160 14.19 10.11 -0.05
CA ALA A 160 14.23 11.52 -0.41
C ALA A 160 14.59 11.65 -1.90
N TRP A 161 13.64 11.34 -2.77
CA TRP A 161 13.85 11.36 -4.21
C TRP A 161 14.23 12.75 -4.71
N SER A 162 15.30 12.80 -5.47
CA SER A 162 15.79 14.00 -6.16
C SER A 162 16.43 13.61 -7.48
N ILE A 163 16.58 14.57 -8.39
CA ILE A 163 17.26 14.32 -9.67
C ILE A 163 18.72 13.88 -9.43
N GLU A 164 19.39 14.47 -8.44
CA GLU A 164 20.76 14.09 -8.07
C GLU A 164 20.85 12.65 -7.54
N LEU A 165 19.84 12.18 -6.80
CA LEU A 165 19.79 10.80 -6.32
C LEU A 165 19.61 9.81 -7.48
N ILE A 166 18.74 10.13 -8.44
CA ILE A 166 18.50 9.32 -9.64
C ILE A 166 19.80 9.24 -10.46
N GLU A 167 20.44 10.38 -10.71
CA GLU A 167 21.69 10.50 -11.46
C GLU A 167 22.84 9.71 -10.86
N ARG A 168 23.00 9.82 -9.54
CA ARG A 168 24.13 9.19 -8.83
C ARG A 168 24.16 7.67 -8.99
N TYR A 169 22.99 7.04 -9.06
CA TYR A 169 22.86 5.59 -9.12
C TYR A 169 22.12 5.11 -10.38
N ILE A 170 22.25 5.87 -11.47
CA ILE A 170 21.56 5.68 -12.75
C ILE A 170 21.59 4.23 -13.27
N ASP A 171 22.70 3.52 -13.10
CA ASP A 171 22.88 2.16 -13.62
C ASP A 171 22.48 1.07 -12.61
N LYS A 172 22.18 1.45 -11.37
CA LYS A 172 21.70 0.52 -10.34
C LYS A 172 20.18 0.51 -10.23
N TRP A 173 19.51 1.61 -10.55
CA TRP A 173 18.06 1.68 -10.50
C TRP A 173 17.37 0.68 -11.44
N ASP A 174 16.30 0.07 -10.93
CA ASP A 174 15.34 -0.67 -11.74
C ASP A 174 14.35 0.31 -12.35
N TRP A 175 14.61 0.66 -13.61
CA TRP A 175 13.81 1.64 -14.34
C TRP A 175 12.36 1.20 -14.56
N SER A 176 12.07 -0.10 -14.55
CA SER A 176 10.69 -0.60 -14.62
C SER A 176 9.93 -0.21 -13.35
N SER A 177 10.56 -0.42 -12.19
CA SER A 177 10.00 -0.04 -10.89
C SER A 177 9.95 1.49 -10.70
N LEU A 178 10.99 2.22 -11.09
CA LEU A 178 10.97 3.69 -11.08
C LEU A 178 9.82 4.26 -11.92
N SER A 179 9.51 3.65 -13.07
CA SER A 179 8.43 4.12 -13.96
C SER A 179 7.04 4.08 -13.31
N LYS A 180 6.84 3.26 -12.27
CA LYS A 180 5.59 3.20 -11.48
C LYS A 180 5.66 3.97 -10.17
N ASN A 181 6.81 4.56 -9.84
CA ASN A 181 7.01 5.17 -8.54
C ASN A 181 6.37 6.56 -8.50
N ASP A 182 5.36 6.69 -7.66
CA ASP A 182 4.58 7.91 -7.45
C ASP A 182 5.34 9.02 -6.72
N SER A 183 6.46 8.68 -6.07
CA SER A 183 7.25 9.60 -5.23
C SER A 183 8.43 10.24 -5.97
N LEU A 184 8.62 9.95 -7.26
CA LEU A 184 9.67 10.60 -8.04
C LEU A 184 9.33 12.07 -8.31
N PRO A 185 10.34 12.94 -8.46
CA PRO A 185 10.16 14.34 -8.84
C PRO A 185 9.86 14.44 -10.34
N TRP A 186 8.70 13.94 -10.76
CA TRP A 186 8.32 13.87 -12.15
C TRP A 186 8.31 15.25 -12.80
N SER A 187 9.00 15.36 -13.93
CA SER A 187 8.99 16.52 -14.81
C SER A 187 9.19 16.07 -16.26
N ILE A 188 8.83 16.92 -17.22
CA ILE A 188 9.06 16.62 -18.64
C ILE A 188 10.56 16.44 -18.90
N GLU A 189 11.41 17.27 -18.28
CA GLU A 189 12.87 17.20 -18.41
C GLU A 189 13.44 15.89 -17.86
N LEU A 190 12.92 15.38 -16.74
CA LEU A 190 13.34 14.09 -16.19
C LEU A 190 12.96 12.94 -17.14
N ILE A 191 11.75 12.99 -17.71
CA ILE A 191 11.28 11.99 -18.67
C ILE A 191 12.15 12.02 -19.92
N GLU A 192 12.36 13.21 -20.49
CA GLU A 192 13.14 13.44 -21.71
C GLU A 192 14.61 13.02 -21.54
N LYS A 193 15.22 13.35 -20.40
CA LYS A 193 16.63 13.02 -20.13
C LYS A 193 16.91 11.51 -20.14
N TYR A 194 15.95 10.70 -19.70
CA TYR A 194 16.09 9.24 -19.59
C TYR A 194 15.08 8.46 -20.45
N ILE A 195 14.70 9.06 -21.56
CA ILE A 195 13.65 8.59 -22.48
C ILE A 195 13.76 7.09 -22.84
N ASP A 196 14.98 6.59 -23.02
CA ASP A 196 15.23 5.20 -23.44
C ASP A 196 15.36 4.22 -22.27
N LYS A 197 15.46 4.72 -21.04
CA LYS A 197 15.53 3.87 -19.83
C LYS A 197 14.14 3.60 -19.26
N TRP A 198 13.21 4.53 -19.41
CA TRP A 198 11.86 4.39 -18.87
C TRP A 198 11.10 3.20 -19.48
N ASN A 199 10.35 2.49 -18.64
CA ASN A 199 9.35 1.53 -19.10
C ASN A 199 8.07 2.30 -19.42
N TRP A 200 7.82 2.52 -20.71
CA TRP A 200 6.69 3.33 -21.17
C TRP A 200 5.32 2.72 -20.89
N SER A 201 5.20 1.39 -20.83
CA SER A 201 3.95 0.77 -20.41
C SER A 201 3.64 1.13 -18.95
N ASN A 202 4.65 1.12 -18.08
CA ASN A 202 4.50 1.47 -16.68
C ASN A 202 4.25 2.97 -16.49
N LEU A 203 4.97 3.83 -17.23
CA LEU A 203 4.71 5.28 -17.23
C LEU A 203 3.29 5.59 -17.68
N SER A 204 2.78 4.91 -18.72
CA SER A 204 1.43 5.14 -19.25
C SER A 204 0.35 4.92 -18.19
N SER A 205 0.58 3.95 -17.30
CA SER A 205 -0.29 3.62 -16.16
C SER A 205 -0.02 4.43 -14.88
N ASN A 206 1.00 5.29 -14.86
CA ASN A 206 1.41 6.01 -13.66
C ASN A 206 0.55 7.27 -13.46
N HIS A 207 -0.21 7.29 -12.36
CA HIS A 207 -1.17 8.35 -12.03
C HIS A 207 -0.51 9.63 -11.50
N SER A 208 0.75 9.58 -11.11
CA SER A 208 1.51 10.69 -10.53
C SER A 208 2.29 11.50 -11.57
N LEU A 209 2.27 11.09 -12.84
CA LEU A 209 2.90 11.86 -13.91
C LEU A 209 2.15 13.18 -14.13
N PRO A 210 2.87 14.31 -14.31
CA PRO A 210 2.28 15.58 -14.71
C PRO A 210 1.96 15.54 -16.22
N LEU A 211 1.02 14.67 -16.60
CA LEU A 211 0.61 14.52 -17.98
C LEU A 211 0.00 15.82 -18.49
N SER A 212 0.64 16.37 -19.51
CA SER A 212 0.17 17.52 -20.28
C SER A 212 0.00 17.11 -21.74
N ILE A 213 -0.76 17.90 -22.50
CA ILE A 213 -0.84 17.74 -23.96
C ILE A 213 0.58 17.77 -24.55
N GLU A 214 1.43 18.71 -24.12
CA GLU A 214 2.84 18.80 -24.53
C GLU A 214 3.61 17.50 -24.29
N LEU A 215 3.46 16.88 -23.12
CA LEU A 215 4.16 15.63 -22.78
C LEU A 215 3.65 14.45 -23.63
N LEU A 216 2.33 14.39 -23.89
CA LEU A 216 1.74 13.39 -24.77
C LEU A 216 2.22 13.53 -26.20
N GLU A 217 2.26 14.76 -26.72
CA GLU A 217 2.72 15.08 -28.08
C GLU A 217 4.21 14.77 -28.27
N ARG A 218 5.04 15.14 -27.31
CA ARG A 218 6.49 14.97 -27.42
C ARG A 218 6.91 13.51 -27.52
N PHE A 219 6.15 12.60 -26.90
CA PHE A 219 6.46 11.17 -26.82
C PHE A 219 5.31 10.29 -27.33
N GLU A 220 4.57 10.81 -28.29
CA GLU A 220 3.34 10.23 -28.83
C GLU A 220 3.48 8.75 -29.26
N ASP A 221 4.63 8.38 -29.80
CA ASP A 221 4.95 7.04 -30.31
C ASP A 221 5.33 6.04 -29.21
N LYS A 222 5.63 6.51 -28.00
CA LYS A 222 6.09 5.68 -26.88
C LYS A 222 4.98 5.33 -25.90
N TRP A 223 3.96 6.18 -25.78
CA TRP A 223 2.82 5.92 -24.90
C TRP A 223 2.11 4.62 -25.29
N ASN A 224 1.73 3.83 -24.28
CA ASN A 224 0.81 2.72 -24.45
C ASN A 224 -0.62 3.28 -24.44
N TRP A 225 -1.34 3.16 -25.56
CA TRP A 225 -2.71 3.68 -25.72
C TRP A 225 -3.81 2.63 -25.43
N ASP A 226 -3.41 1.38 -25.21
CA ASP A 226 -4.31 0.24 -24.95
C ASP A 226 -4.78 0.19 -23.49
N ALA A 227 -5.51 -0.89 -23.15
CA ALA A 227 -5.97 -1.19 -21.80
C ALA A 227 -4.88 -1.10 -20.73
N GLY A 228 -5.12 -0.25 -19.72
CA GLY A 228 -4.17 0.06 -18.64
C GLY A 228 -3.14 1.13 -18.97
N GLY A 229 -3.16 1.66 -20.20
CA GLY A 229 -2.27 2.71 -20.66
C GLY A 229 -2.86 4.11 -20.48
N VAL A 230 -2.64 4.96 -21.48
CA VAL A 230 -2.98 6.37 -21.40
C VAL A 230 -4.48 6.67 -21.46
N GLY A 231 -5.35 5.68 -21.71
CA GLY A 231 -6.80 5.89 -21.73
C GLY A 231 -7.45 5.93 -20.34
N LEU A 232 -6.88 5.27 -19.33
CA LEU A 232 -7.56 5.04 -18.03
C LEU A 232 -7.11 5.94 -16.88
N ASN A 233 -6.07 6.74 -17.08
CA ASN A 233 -5.59 7.57 -15.98
C ASN A 233 -6.53 8.78 -15.74
N GLU A 234 -7.18 8.78 -14.59
CA GLU A 234 -8.17 9.75 -14.12
C GLU A 234 -7.58 11.14 -13.82
N SER A 235 -6.26 11.26 -13.59
CA SER A 235 -5.59 12.55 -13.30
C SER A 235 -5.27 13.38 -14.54
N ARG A 236 -5.81 13.01 -15.71
CA ARG A 236 -5.49 13.64 -17.00
C ARG A 236 -6.22 14.97 -17.22
N PRO A 237 -5.59 15.93 -17.92
CA PRO A 237 -6.26 17.14 -18.38
C PRO A 237 -7.09 16.84 -19.62
N TRP A 238 -8.16 16.03 -19.46
CA TRP A 238 -9.01 15.69 -20.58
C TRP A 238 -9.61 16.95 -21.19
N SER A 239 -9.46 17.07 -22.51
CA SER A 239 -10.09 18.10 -23.33
C SER A 239 -10.62 17.45 -24.61
N ILE A 240 -11.64 18.06 -25.20
CA ILE A 240 -12.18 17.63 -26.49
C ILE A 240 -11.06 17.64 -27.55
N GLU A 241 -10.17 18.65 -27.53
CA GLU A 241 -9.03 18.73 -28.45
C GLU A 241 -8.07 17.54 -28.33
N LEU A 242 -7.71 17.14 -27.09
CA LEU A 242 -6.85 15.99 -26.84
C LEU A 242 -7.50 14.70 -27.34
N PHE A 243 -8.79 14.58 -27.07
CA PHE A 243 -9.60 13.44 -27.44
C PHE A 243 -9.65 13.27 -28.96
N GLU A 244 -10.00 14.33 -29.68
CA GLU A 244 -10.06 14.38 -31.14
C GLU A 244 -8.70 14.11 -31.78
N LYS A 245 -7.63 14.66 -31.23
CA LYS A 245 -6.28 14.51 -31.79
C LYS A 245 -5.86 13.04 -31.86
N TYR A 246 -6.16 12.27 -30.83
CA TYR A 246 -5.73 10.87 -30.69
C TYR A 246 -6.86 9.86 -30.91
N GLU A 247 -7.93 10.28 -31.57
CA GLU A 247 -9.15 9.50 -31.81
C GLU A 247 -8.90 8.05 -32.28
N ASN A 248 -7.93 7.86 -33.18
CA ASN A 248 -7.62 6.54 -33.77
C ASN A 248 -6.64 5.71 -32.93
N LYS A 249 -6.08 6.27 -31.85
CA LYS A 249 -5.16 5.58 -30.95
C LYS A 249 -5.85 5.07 -29.70
N TRP A 250 -6.96 5.68 -29.31
CA TRP A 250 -7.66 5.30 -28.10
C TRP A 250 -8.26 3.90 -28.19
N ASP A 251 -8.09 3.14 -27.11
CA ASP A 251 -8.94 2.00 -26.81
C ASP A 251 -10.29 2.51 -26.27
N TRP A 252 -11.31 2.45 -27.13
CA TRP A 252 -12.65 2.96 -26.85
C TRP A 252 -13.41 2.15 -25.80
N CYS A 253 -13.12 0.86 -25.66
CA CYS A 253 -13.67 0.05 -24.59
C CYS A 253 -13.15 0.58 -23.24
N CYS A 254 -11.84 0.83 -23.16
CA CYS A 254 -11.23 1.40 -21.95
C CYS A 254 -11.71 2.83 -21.65
N LEU A 255 -11.82 3.68 -22.68
CA LEU A 255 -12.38 5.02 -22.48
C LEU A 255 -13.82 4.98 -21.97
N SER A 256 -14.62 3.99 -22.37
CA SER A 256 -16.00 3.82 -21.89
C SER A 256 -16.07 3.56 -20.38
N PHE A 257 -15.03 2.95 -19.78
CA PHE A 257 -14.90 2.76 -18.33
C PHE A 257 -14.44 4.03 -17.59
N ASN A 258 -13.90 5.02 -18.29
CA ASN A 258 -13.25 6.17 -17.66
C ASN A 258 -14.28 7.14 -17.07
N THR A 259 -14.20 7.36 -15.76
CA THR A 259 -15.10 8.24 -15.00
C THR A 259 -14.67 9.71 -15.02
N SER A 260 -13.45 10.00 -15.47
CA SER A 260 -12.86 11.34 -15.47
C SER A 260 -12.90 12.04 -16.83
N LEU A 261 -13.46 11.40 -17.86
CA LEU A 261 -13.69 12.06 -19.14
C LEU A 261 -14.68 13.21 -19.02
N PRO A 262 -14.59 14.24 -19.88
CA PRO A 262 -15.52 15.36 -19.92
C PRO A 262 -16.80 14.91 -20.63
N TRP A 263 -17.52 13.97 -20.00
CA TRP A 263 -18.72 13.38 -20.57
C TRP A 263 -19.76 14.45 -20.85
N SER A 264 -20.25 14.46 -22.09
CA SER A 264 -21.35 15.31 -22.54
C SER A 264 -22.18 14.55 -23.56
N ILE A 265 -23.42 14.99 -23.79
CA ILE A 265 -24.27 14.39 -24.82
C ILE A 265 -23.62 14.55 -26.19
N GLU A 266 -23.00 15.70 -26.48
CA GLU A 266 -22.29 15.95 -27.73
C GLU A 266 -21.10 14.99 -27.94
N LEU A 267 -20.36 14.66 -26.88
CA LEU A 267 -19.24 13.71 -26.94
C LEU A 267 -19.75 12.28 -27.23
N LEU A 268 -20.85 11.89 -26.60
CA LEU A 268 -21.50 10.59 -26.84
C LEU A 268 -22.01 10.48 -28.28
N GLU A 269 -22.69 11.52 -28.78
CA GLU A 269 -23.22 11.58 -30.13
C GLU A 269 -22.12 11.56 -31.20
N LYS A 270 -21.05 12.34 -31.00
CA LYS A 270 -19.98 12.47 -31.98
C LYS A 270 -19.27 11.14 -32.26
N TYR A 271 -19.21 10.26 -31.25
CA TYR A 271 -18.46 9.00 -31.29
C TYR A 271 -19.33 7.79 -30.96
N GLU A 272 -20.62 7.90 -31.28
CA GLU A 272 -21.65 6.92 -30.93
C GLU A 272 -21.32 5.48 -31.36
N ASP A 273 -20.65 5.33 -32.51
CA ASP A 273 -20.29 4.05 -33.12
C ASP A 273 -19.02 3.43 -32.52
N LYS A 274 -18.24 4.22 -31.76
CA LYS A 274 -16.97 3.77 -31.17
C LYS A 274 -17.12 3.35 -29.71
N TRP A 275 -18.07 3.96 -29.00
CA TRP A 275 -18.29 3.64 -27.58
C TRP A 275 -18.72 2.20 -27.35
N ASP A 276 -18.22 1.62 -26.27
CA ASP A 276 -18.69 0.35 -25.74
C ASP A 276 -19.89 0.61 -24.82
N TRP A 277 -21.10 0.48 -25.38
CA TRP A 277 -22.35 0.77 -24.69
C TRP A 277 -22.64 -0.17 -23.52
N ASP A 278 -22.13 -1.41 -23.57
CA ASP A 278 -22.23 -2.38 -22.47
C ASP A 278 -21.38 -1.96 -21.28
N THR A 279 -20.29 -1.25 -21.53
CA THR A 279 -19.46 -0.64 -20.50
C THR A 279 -20.08 0.69 -20.02
N LEU A 280 -20.54 1.54 -20.94
CA LEU A 280 -21.13 2.85 -20.61
C LEU A 280 -22.31 2.73 -19.64
N ARG A 281 -23.12 1.67 -19.72
CA ARG A 281 -24.29 1.49 -18.85
C ARG A 281 -23.96 1.44 -17.35
N ILE A 282 -22.75 1.03 -16.96
CA ILE A 282 -22.30 1.01 -15.56
C ILE A 282 -21.42 2.22 -15.21
N ASN A 283 -21.15 3.12 -16.16
CA ASN A 283 -20.35 4.31 -15.91
C ASN A 283 -21.19 5.33 -15.13
N THR A 284 -20.70 5.72 -13.96
CA THR A 284 -21.40 6.62 -13.02
C THR A 284 -21.22 8.09 -13.35
N SER A 285 -20.37 8.42 -14.32
CA SER A 285 -19.98 9.80 -14.65
C SER A 285 -20.60 10.32 -15.95
N LEU A 286 -21.44 9.52 -16.62
CA LEU A 286 -22.20 10.00 -17.78
C LEU A 286 -23.25 11.04 -17.38
N PRO A 287 -23.66 11.92 -18.32
CA PRO A 287 -24.75 12.88 -18.11
C PRO A 287 -26.12 12.18 -18.16
N TRP A 288 -26.36 11.26 -17.22
CA TRP A 288 -27.58 10.48 -17.15
C TRP A 288 -28.81 11.38 -17.06
N SER A 289 -29.75 11.15 -17.97
CA SER A 289 -31.02 11.86 -18.09
C SER A 289 -32.04 10.94 -18.76
N ILE A 290 -33.34 11.22 -18.57
CA ILE A 290 -34.40 10.45 -19.24
C ILE A 290 -34.24 10.56 -20.75
N GLU A 291 -33.91 11.74 -21.25
CA GLU A 291 -33.67 12.01 -22.66
C GLU A 291 -32.53 11.18 -23.24
N LEU A 292 -31.42 11.00 -22.50
CA LEU A 292 -30.30 10.15 -22.92
C LEU A 292 -30.71 8.67 -22.98
N LEU A 293 -31.50 8.22 -22.00
CA LEU A 293 -31.99 6.84 -21.93
C LEU A 293 -32.93 6.53 -23.10
N GLU A 294 -33.88 7.42 -23.39
CA GLU A 294 -34.80 7.27 -24.52
C GLU A 294 -34.08 7.32 -25.85
N LYS A 295 -33.15 8.27 -26.01
CA LYS A 295 -32.41 8.42 -27.27
C LYS A 295 -31.64 7.16 -27.65
N TYR A 296 -31.09 6.46 -26.66
CA TYR A 296 -30.26 5.27 -26.85
C TYR A 296 -30.90 4.00 -26.30
N GLU A 297 -32.23 3.95 -26.21
CA GLU A 297 -33.00 2.83 -25.64
C GLU A 297 -32.53 1.46 -26.16
N ASN A 298 -32.34 1.35 -27.48
CA ASN A 298 -31.92 0.09 -28.12
C ASN A 298 -30.46 -0.33 -27.82
N LYS A 299 -29.67 0.53 -27.18
CA LYS A 299 -28.28 0.25 -26.78
C LYS A 299 -28.15 -0.08 -25.30
N TRP A 300 -29.21 0.14 -24.52
CA TRP A 300 -29.21 -0.14 -23.09
C TRP A 300 -29.85 -1.50 -22.80
N PHE A 301 -29.14 -2.36 -22.10
CA PHE A 301 -29.70 -3.61 -21.58
C PHE A 301 -30.10 -3.44 -20.10
N TRP A 302 -31.40 -3.43 -19.85
CA TRP A 302 -31.99 -3.19 -18.52
C TRP A 302 -31.82 -4.36 -17.55
N GLN A 303 -31.90 -5.58 -18.07
CA GLN A 303 -31.73 -6.83 -17.33
C GLN A 303 -30.98 -7.83 -18.21
N ASP A 304 -30.07 -8.58 -17.59
CA ASP A 304 -29.31 -9.68 -18.18
C ASP A 304 -29.43 -10.88 -17.23
N ASP A 305 -29.58 -12.08 -17.79
CA ASP A 305 -29.81 -13.32 -17.04
C ASP A 305 -28.65 -13.65 -16.09
N ASP A 306 -27.45 -13.11 -16.35
CA ASP A 306 -26.24 -13.31 -15.57
C ASP A 306 -25.96 -12.20 -14.52
N HIS A 307 -26.85 -11.20 -14.37
CA HIS A 307 -26.84 -10.13 -13.33
C HIS A 307 -25.54 -9.29 -13.17
N MET A 308 -24.48 -9.52 -13.94
CA MET A 308 -23.17 -8.93 -13.62
C MET A 308 -22.99 -7.48 -14.08
N PHE A 309 -23.82 -6.95 -15.00
CA PHE A 309 -23.60 -5.62 -15.60
C PHE A 309 -24.87 -4.88 -16.04
N CYS A 310 -26.02 -5.02 -15.38
CA CYS A 310 -27.28 -4.42 -15.86
C CYS A 310 -27.36 -2.89 -15.67
N LEU A 311 -28.12 -2.18 -16.51
CA LEU A 311 -28.39 -0.75 -16.28
C LEU A 311 -29.04 -0.52 -14.89
N SER A 312 -29.82 -1.48 -14.41
CA SER A 312 -30.50 -1.45 -13.09
C SER A 312 -29.59 -1.40 -11.86
N ILE A 313 -28.30 -1.70 -11.99
CA ILE A 313 -27.34 -1.57 -10.87
C ILE A 313 -26.62 -0.22 -10.84
N ASN A 314 -26.84 0.66 -11.82
CA ASN A 314 -26.20 1.96 -11.87
C ASN A 314 -26.91 2.97 -10.94
N GLU A 315 -26.25 3.32 -9.84
CA GLU A 315 -26.76 4.26 -8.84
C GLU A 315 -26.88 5.70 -9.35
N SER A 316 -26.20 6.04 -10.44
CA SER A 316 -26.17 7.40 -11.00
C SER A 316 -27.33 7.72 -11.96
N LEU A 317 -28.22 6.77 -12.21
CA LEU A 317 -29.40 6.98 -13.04
C LEU A 317 -30.43 7.89 -12.35
N PRO A 318 -31.25 8.61 -13.13
CA PRO A 318 -32.33 9.46 -12.61
C PRO A 318 -33.53 8.61 -12.17
N TRP A 319 -33.32 7.74 -11.18
CA TRP A 319 -34.32 6.80 -10.68
C TRP A 319 -35.62 7.50 -10.27
N SER A 320 -36.73 7.07 -10.87
CA SER A 320 -38.08 7.54 -10.57
C SER A 320 -39.09 6.43 -10.86
N ILE A 321 -40.30 6.52 -10.27
CA ILE A 321 -41.40 5.59 -10.59
C ILE A 321 -41.71 5.65 -12.09
N GLU A 322 -41.72 6.86 -12.67
CA GLU A 322 -41.92 7.08 -14.09
C GLU A 322 -40.85 6.37 -14.95
N LEU A 323 -39.58 6.40 -14.52
CA LEU A 323 -38.52 5.67 -15.21
C LEU A 323 -38.73 4.15 -15.15
N LEU A 324 -39.14 3.63 -13.99
CA LEU A 324 -39.40 2.19 -13.80
C LEU A 324 -40.62 1.73 -14.61
N GLU A 325 -41.70 2.51 -14.64
CA GLU A 325 -42.90 2.21 -15.44
C GLU A 325 -42.65 2.30 -16.94
N ARG A 326 -41.65 3.08 -17.38
CA ARG A 326 -41.29 3.24 -18.80
C ARG A 326 -40.42 2.12 -19.36
N PHE A 327 -39.64 1.45 -18.51
CA PHE A 327 -38.65 0.44 -18.92
C PHE A 327 -38.84 -0.94 -18.24
N GLU A 328 -40.07 -1.20 -17.74
CA GLU A 328 -40.62 -2.55 -17.50
C GLU A 328 -40.85 -3.30 -18.83
#